data_AF-A0A942NRT8-F1
#
_entry.id   AF-A0A942NRT8-F1
#
_cell.length_a   1.000
_cell.length_b   1.000
_cell.length_c   1.000
_cell.angle_alpha   90.00
_cell.angle_beta   90.00
_cell.angle_gamma   90.00
#
_symmetry.space_group_name_H-M   'P 1'
#
loop_
_entity.id
_entity.type
_entity.pdbx_description
1 polymer ?
#
loop_
_entity_poly.entity_id
_entity_poly.type
_entity_poly.pdbx_seq_one_letter_code
_entity_poly.pdbx_strand_id
1 'polypeptide(L)'
;MSLLSSLKKRSTLDAAIKQVAQARKSEAGRAEQLYKSAYQGFASVIADNLMFSEALYNWGFALLHEARSKQVAEAIEIYEDAISKFSFCLLTAPNYLGAAIDGGVAFMELARISPEDGKISLYGLAEDFFEKACRIQKGSAAYNLACISALRGDEQACQQFLQQAKDFGSLPDQANILQDEDMDNVKQAPWFIEFIEALKAQPEQKREKLVDAEINGEPSFKLKKTEDFDYYS
;
A
#
# COMPACT_ATOMS: atom_id res chain seq x y z
N MET A 1 -1.71 -29.72 12.65
CA MET A 1 -1.07 -28.67 13.47
C MET A 1 -1.71 -28.69 14.86
N SER A 2 -0.93 -28.52 15.93
CA SER A 2 -1.43 -28.42 17.30
C SER A 2 -1.85 -26.97 17.62
N LEU A 3 -2.83 -26.78 18.51
CA LEU A 3 -3.21 -25.43 19.00
C LEU A 3 -2.00 -24.66 19.54
N LEU A 4 -1.09 -25.34 20.24
CA LEU A 4 0.14 -24.73 20.77
C LEU A 4 1.09 -24.27 19.65
N SER A 5 1.20 -25.04 18.56
CA SER A 5 2.02 -24.62 17.42
C SER A 5 1.44 -23.39 16.71
N SER A 6 0.12 -23.33 16.54
CA SER A 6 -0.54 -22.19 15.91
C SER A 6 -0.43 -20.92 16.77
N LEU A 7 -0.58 -21.02 18.10
CA LEU A 7 -0.35 -19.88 19.01
C LEU A 7 1.10 -19.37 18.95
N LYS A 8 2.09 -20.27 18.87
CA LYS A 8 3.49 -19.88 18.72
C LYS A 8 3.76 -19.17 17.39
N LYS A 9 3.16 -19.63 16.30
CA LYS A 9 3.26 -18.98 14.98
C LYS A 9 2.62 -17.59 14.99
N ARG A 10 1.43 -17.45 15.57
CA ARG A 10 0.79 -16.13 15.77
C ARG A 10 1.70 -15.16 16.51
N SER A 11 2.24 -15.59 17.66
CA SER A 11 3.14 -14.75 18.45
C SER A 11 4.42 -14.35 17.69
N THR A 12 4.91 -15.24 16.81
CA THR A 12 6.08 -14.95 15.97
C THR A 12 5.74 -13.94 14.87
N LEU A 13 4.57 -14.07 14.25
CA LEU A 13 4.05 -13.12 13.28
C LEU A 13 3.89 -11.73 13.90
N ASP A 14 3.21 -11.62 15.05
CA ASP A 14 2.97 -10.35 15.74
C ASP A 14 4.29 -9.68 16.16
N ALA A 15 5.29 -10.48 16.58
CA ALA A 15 6.62 -9.97 16.89
C ALA A 15 7.33 -9.42 15.65
N ALA A 16 7.25 -10.11 14.51
CA ALA A 16 7.83 -9.64 13.25
C ALA A 16 7.18 -8.34 12.77
N ILE A 17 5.83 -8.24 12.81
CA ILE A 17 5.10 -7.02 12.48
C ILE A 17 5.56 -5.85 13.36
N LYS A 18 5.72 -6.08 14.67
CA LYS A 18 6.22 -5.06 15.60
C LYS A 18 7.66 -4.63 15.27
N GLN A 19 8.51 -5.55 14.83
CA GLN A 19 9.87 -5.23 14.40
C GLN A 19 9.87 -4.33 13.17
N VAL A 20 8.99 -4.58 12.19
CA VAL A 20 8.81 -3.71 11.02
C VAL A 20 8.40 -2.30 11.42
N ALA A 21 7.38 -2.18 12.30
CA ALA A 21 6.95 -0.87 12.81
C ALA A 21 8.08 -0.13 13.56
N GLN A 22 8.93 -0.86 14.28
CA GLN A 22 10.10 -0.29 14.93
C GLN A 22 11.21 0.10 13.94
N ALA A 23 11.43 -0.70 12.88
CA ALA A 23 12.45 -0.45 11.86
C ALA A 23 12.19 0.87 11.15
N ARG A 24 10.94 1.12 10.75
CA ARG A 24 10.49 2.36 10.10
C ARG A 24 10.76 3.64 10.90
N LYS A 25 10.97 3.52 12.22
CA LYS A 25 11.21 4.65 13.14
C LYS A 25 12.64 4.66 13.69
N SER A 26 13.53 3.81 13.16
CA SER A 26 14.89 3.62 13.67
C SER A 26 15.94 4.14 12.69
N GLU A 27 17.11 4.51 13.22
CA GLU A 27 18.31 4.81 12.42
C GLU A 27 18.74 3.60 11.58
N ALA A 28 19.38 3.86 10.43
CA ALA A 28 19.64 2.87 9.38
C ALA A 28 20.21 1.53 9.89
N GLY A 29 21.28 1.54 10.69
CA GLY A 29 21.89 0.30 11.18
C GLY A 29 21.00 -0.51 12.12
N ARG A 30 20.13 0.14 12.90
CA ARG A 30 19.13 -0.53 13.74
C ARG A 30 17.95 -1.02 12.90
N ALA A 31 17.51 -0.23 11.92
CA ALA A 31 16.43 -0.58 11.01
C ALA A 31 16.76 -1.86 10.23
N GLU A 32 17.98 -1.97 9.68
CA GLU A 32 18.44 -3.15 8.93
C GLU A 32 18.39 -4.43 9.78
N GLN A 33 18.84 -4.38 11.04
CA GLN A 33 18.77 -5.53 11.95
C GLN A 33 17.32 -5.95 12.25
N LEU A 34 16.43 -4.96 12.41
CA LEU A 34 15.01 -5.21 12.69
C LEU A 34 14.30 -5.82 11.48
N TYR A 35 14.54 -5.31 10.27
CA TYR A 35 14.00 -5.90 9.03
C TYR A 35 14.48 -7.34 8.84
N LYS A 36 15.78 -7.60 8.99
CA LYS A 36 16.34 -8.96 8.90
C LYS A 36 15.70 -9.91 9.90
N SER A 37 15.47 -9.47 11.15
CA SER A 37 14.79 -10.30 12.14
C SER A 37 13.31 -10.52 11.79
N ALA A 38 12.62 -9.51 11.27
CA ALA A 38 11.22 -9.63 10.85
C ALA A 38 11.09 -10.65 9.70
N TYR A 39 12.00 -10.63 8.72
CA TYR A 39 12.02 -11.57 7.60
C TYR A 39 12.18 -13.01 8.05
N GLN A 40 13.05 -13.27 9.03
CA GLN A 40 13.17 -14.60 9.65
C GLN A 40 11.87 -15.02 10.34
N GLY A 41 11.18 -14.09 11.00
CA GLY A 41 9.87 -14.30 11.59
C GLY A 41 8.84 -14.71 10.54
N PHE A 42 8.67 -13.91 9.48
CA PHE A 42 7.73 -14.20 8.38
C PHE A 42 8.05 -15.52 7.69
N ALA A 43 9.31 -15.78 7.35
CA ALA A 43 9.76 -17.04 6.76
C ALA A 43 9.39 -18.24 7.63
N SER A 44 9.50 -18.11 8.96
CA SER A 44 9.11 -19.17 9.88
C SER A 44 7.60 -19.41 9.88
N VAL A 45 6.78 -18.38 9.65
CA VAL A 45 5.31 -18.45 9.67
C VAL A 45 4.76 -19.01 8.36
N ILE A 46 5.40 -18.70 7.23
CA ILE A 46 5.00 -19.17 5.89
C ILE A 46 4.96 -20.70 5.75
N ALA A 47 5.65 -21.44 6.61
CA ALA A 47 5.50 -22.90 6.66
C ALA A 47 4.12 -23.39 7.18
N ASP A 48 3.25 -22.49 7.64
CA ASP A 48 1.90 -22.75 8.14
C ASP A 48 0.84 -22.17 7.19
N ASN A 49 -0.06 -23.02 6.70
CA ASN A 49 -1.05 -22.65 5.70
C ASN A 49 -2.07 -21.60 6.20
N LEU A 50 -2.36 -21.54 7.51
CA LEU A 50 -3.42 -20.66 8.03
C LEU A 50 -3.04 -19.18 8.05
N MET A 51 -1.76 -18.86 8.29
CA MET A 51 -1.25 -17.49 8.38
C MET A 51 -0.41 -17.10 7.16
N PHE A 52 -0.43 -17.94 6.12
CA PHE A 52 0.42 -17.81 4.94
C PHE A 52 0.25 -16.46 4.25
N SER A 53 -0.99 -16.08 3.93
CA SER A 53 -1.28 -14.83 3.20
C SER A 53 -1.00 -13.59 4.04
N GLU A 54 -1.31 -13.60 5.35
CA GLU A 54 -1.01 -12.49 6.27
C GLU A 54 0.51 -12.31 6.43
N ALA A 55 1.27 -13.40 6.55
CA ALA A 55 2.72 -13.33 6.64
C ALA A 55 3.36 -12.84 5.34
N LEU A 56 2.86 -13.28 4.17
CA LEU A 56 3.32 -12.76 2.87
C LEU A 56 3.03 -11.28 2.72
N TYR A 57 1.81 -10.83 3.05
CA TYR A 57 1.45 -9.42 2.99
C TYR A 57 2.38 -8.57 3.85
N ASN A 58 2.56 -8.92 5.12
CA ASN A 58 3.40 -8.16 6.04
C ASN A 58 4.89 -8.19 5.65
N TRP A 59 5.36 -9.27 5.02
CA TRP A 59 6.71 -9.32 4.47
C TRP A 59 6.86 -8.37 3.26
N GLY A 60 5.90 -8.40 2.31
CA GLY A 60 5.88 -7.45 1.19
C GLY A 60 5.86 -6.01 1.68
N PHE A 61 5.03 -5.70 2.67
CA PHE A 61 4.95 -4.38 3.31
C PHE A 61 6.29 -3.94 3.94
N ALA A 62 6.96 -4.86 4.63
CA ALA A 62 8.27 -4.59 5.22
C ALA A 62 9.34 -4.29 4.15
N LEU A 63 9.37 -5.06 3.06
CA LEU A 63 10.29 -4.87 1.94
C LEU A 63 10.02 -3.53 1.23
N LEU A 64 8.75 -3.21 0.96
CA LEU A 64 8.33 -1.93 0.38
C LEU A 64 8.88 -0.74 1.18
N HIS A 65 8.78 -0.80 2.50
CA HIS A 65 9.29 0.26 3.37
C HIS A 65 10.81 0.25 3.55
N GLU A 66 11.47 -0.91 3.54
CA GLU A 66 12.93 -0.98 3.58
C GLU A 66 13.54 -0.33 2.33
N ALA A 67 13.03 -0.66 1.14
CA ALA A 67 13.54 -0.22 -0.15
C ALA A 67 13.65 1.32 -0.28
N ARG A 68 12.70 2.07 0.29
CA ARG A 68 12.69 3.54 0.30
C ARG A 68 13.93 4.18 0.93
N SER A 69 14.65 3.44 1.77
CA SER A 69 15.87 3.91 2.44
C SER A 69 17.16 3.43 1.79
N LYS A 70 17.07 2.62 0.73
CA LYS A 70 18.22 1.98 0.08
C LYS A 70 18.70 2.76 -1.15
N GLN A 71 19.92 2.44 -1.58
CA GLN A 71 20.42 2.93 -2.85
C GLN A 71 19.66 2.27 -4.00
N VAL A 72 19.54 2.97 -5.13
CA VAL A 72 18.71 2.56 -6.28
C VAL A 72 18.90 1.09 -6.67
N ALA A 73 20.14 0.61 -6.81
CA ALA A 73 20.40 -0.77 -7.22
C ALA A 73 19.83 -1.81 -6.23
N GLU A 74 19.99 -1.58 -4.93
CA GLU A 74 19.44 -2.45 -3.88
C GLU A 74 17.92 -2.28 -3.75
N ALA A 75 17.41 -1.05 -3.89
CA ALA A 75 15.99 -0.75 -3.82
C ALA A 75 15.19 -1.47 -4.91
N ILE A 76 15.72 -1.56 -6.14
CA ILE A 76 15.09 -2.28 -7.24
C ILE A 76 14.87 -3.76 -6.86
N GLU A 77 15.92 -4.45 -6.42
CA GLU A 77 15.84 -5.86 -6.02
C GLU A 77 14.81 -6.06 -4.89
N ILE A 78 14.81 -5.18 -3.89
CA ILE A 78 13.86 -5.26 -2.76
C ILE A 78 12.42 -4.99 -3.20
N TYR A 79 12.18 -4.04 -4.11
CA TYR A 79 10.83 -3.78 -4.64
C TYR A 79 10.31 -4.97 -5.45
N GLU A 80 11.14 -5.59 -6.30
CA GLU A 80 10.78 -6.82 -7.03
C GLU A 80 10.40 -7.96 -6.06
N ASP A 81 11.14 -8.06 -4.96
CA ASP A 81 10.86 -9.03 -3.91
C ASP A 81 9.55 -8.73 -3.19
N ALA A 82 9.25 -7.46 -2.90
CA ALA A 82 8.00 -7.00 -2.30
C ALA A 82 6.79 -7.32 -3.21
N ILE A 83 6.89 -6.96 -4.49
CA ILE A 83 5.90 -7.26 -5.54
C ILE A 83 5.62 -8.76 -5.60
N SER A 84 6.67 -9.58 -5.52
CA SER A 84 6.53 -11.03 -5.49
C SER A 84 5.72 -11.48 -4.28
N LYS A 85 6.00 -10.95 -3.07
CA LYS A 85 5.23 -11.31 -1.86
C LYS A 85 3.76 -10.90 -1.95
N PHE A 86 3.46 -9.70 -2.45
CA PHE A 86 2.07 -9.25 -2.68
C PHE A 86 1.35 -10.11 -3.73
N SER A 87 2.04 -10.46 -4.81
CA SER A 87 1.50 -11.33 -5.87
C SER A 87 1.15 -12.72 -5.33
N PHE A 88 2.04 -13.34 -4.55
CA PHE A 88 1.75 -14.62 -3.90
C PHE A 88 0.65 -14.52 -2.83
N CYS A 89 0.57 -13.39 -2.11
CA CYS A 89 -0.54 -13.14 -1.20
C CYS A 89 -1.87 -13.15 -1.97
N LEU A 90 -1.97 -12.42 -3.08
CA LEU A 90 -3.18 -12.37 -3.93
C LEU A 90 -3.48 -13.68 -4.64
N LEU A 91 -2.48 -14.52 -4.93
CA LEU A 91 -2.72 -15.86 -5.49
C LEU A 91 -3.46 -16.76 -4.48
N THR A 92 -3.16 -16.62 -3.19
CA THR A 92 -3.73 -17.46 -2.13
C THR A 92 -4.95 -16.85 -1.46
N ALA A 93 -5.02 -15.52 -1.41
CA ALA A 93 -6.13 -14.72 -0.90
C ALA A 93 -6.49 -13.63 -1.91
N PRO A 94 -7.27 -13.95 -2.98
CA PRO A 94 -7.54 -13.02 -4.08
C PRO A 94 -8.24 -11.72 -3.71
N ASN A 95 -8.88 -11.67 -2.54
CA ASN A 95 -9.59 -10.51 -2.01
C ASN A 95 -8.81 -9.76 -0.91
N TYR A 96 -7.50 -9.97 -0.81
CA TYR A 96 -6.67 -9.27 0.17
C TYR A 96 -6.41 -7.82 -0.27
N LEU A 97 -7.26 -6.90 0.19
CA LEU A 97 -7.26 -5.49 -0.24
C LEU A 97 -5.89 -4.81 -0.08
N GLY A 98 -5.25 -4.97 1.07
CA GLY A 98 -3.93 -4.36 1.34
C GLY A 98 -2.85 -4.81 0.35
N ALA A 99 -2.83 -6.09 -0.03
CA ALA A 99 -1.85 -6.61 -0.99
C ALA A 99 -2.11 -6.08 -2.42
N ALA A 100 -3.37 -5.83 -2.77
CA ALA A 100 -3.72 -5.21 -4.05
C ALA A 100 -3.28 -3.73 -4.10
N ILE A 101 -3.49 -2.97 -3.02
CA ILE A 101 -3.06 -1.56 -2.94
C ILE A 101 -1.54 -1.46 -2.87
N ASP A 102 -0.91 -2.12 -1.90
CA ASP A 102 0.53 -1.98 -1.63
C ASP A 102 1.37 -2.60 -2.76
N GLY A 103 0.86 -3.62 -3.45
CA GLY A 103 1.50 -4.15 -4.65
C GLY A 103 1.50 -3.14 -5.81
N GLY A 104 0.40 -2.41 -6.00
CA GLY A 104 0.35 -1.32 -6.98
C GLY A 104 1.30 -0.18 -6.62
N VAL A 105 1.37 0.18 -5.34
CA VAL A 105 2.33 1.18 -4.83
C VAL A 105 3.77 0.71 -5.07
N ALA A 106 4.10 -0.55 -4.80
CA ALA A 106 5.44 -1.10 -5.06
C ALA A 106 5.84 -1.00 -6.54
N PHE A 107 4.91 -1.23 -7.47
CA PHE A 107 5.17 -1.02 -8.90
C PHE A 107 5.40 0.46 -9.25
N MET A 108 4.63 1.38 -8.65
CA MET A 108 4.86 2.82 -8.86
C MET A 108 6.22 3.27 -8.32
N GLU A 109 6.60 2.83 -7.12
CA GLU A 109 7.90 3.14 -6.51
C GLU A 109 9.06 2.58 -7.33
N LEU A 110 8.92 1.34 -7.82
CA LEU A 110 9.89 0.74 -8.75
C LEU A 110 9.99 1.54 -10.05
N ALA A 111 8.87 2.01 -10.60
CA ALA A 111 8.86 2.82 -11.81
C ALA A 111 9.62 4.14 -11.64
N ARG A 112 9.46 4.84 -10.49
CA ARG A 112 10.16 6.11 -10.22
C ARG A 112 11.68 6.00 -10.34
N ILE A 113 12.24 4.87 -9.88
CA ILE A 113 13.69 4.63 -9.86
C ILE A 113 14.19 3.80 -11.04
N SER A 114 13.30 3.41 -11.96
CA SER A 114 13.62 2.62 -13.15
C SER A 114 13.93 3.51 -14.37
N PRO A 115 14.66 2.98 -15.37
CA PRO A 115 14.80 3.62 -16.68
C PRO A 115 13.45 3.94 -17.34
N GLU A 116 13.43 5.01 -18.14
CA GLU A 116 12.21 5.58 -18.71
C GLU A 116 11.43 4.61 -19.59
N ASP A 117 12.13 3.77 -20.36
CA ASP A 117 11.54 2.76 -21.24
C ASP A 117 10.77 1.67 -20.50
N GLY A 118 11.12 1.41 -19.23
CA GLY A 118 10.43 0.45 -18.37
C GLY A 118 9.17 1.00 -17.67
N LYS A 119 9.05 2.33 -17.52
CA LYS A 119 8.02 2.94 -16.66
C LYS A 119 6.59 2.67 -17.15
N ILE A 120 6.35 2.74 -18.46
CA ILE A 120 5.02 2.52 -19.04
C ILE A 120 4.49 1.13 -18.66
N SER A 121 5.34 0.11 -18.75
CA SER A 121 5.00 -1.27 -18.39
C SER A 121 4.71 -1.40 -16.89
N LEU A 122 5.56 -0.81 -16.05
CA LEU A 122 5.39 -0.84 -14.59
C LEU A 122 4.10 -0.11 -14.15
N TYR A 123 3.75 1.01 -14.76
CA TYR A 123 2.47 1.68 -14.50
C TYR A 123 1.28 0.82 -14.94
N GLY A 124 1.41 0.03 -16.02
CA GLY A 124 0.37 -0.93 -16.41
C GLY A 124 0.15 -2.01 -15.35
N LEU A 125 1.24 -2.54 -14.80
CA LEU A 125 1.16 -3.52 -13.71
C LEU A 125 0.62 -2.91 -12.42
N ALA A 126 0.97 -1.66 -12.11
CA ALA A 126 0.40 -0.94 -10.98
C ALA A 126 -1.11 -0.74 -11.12
N GLU A 127 -1.57 -0.35 -12.32
CA GLU A 127 -2.98 -0.18 -12.66
C GLU A 127 -3.77 -1.49 -12.45
N ASP A 128 -3.26 -2.64 -12.93
CA ASP A 128 -3.90 -3.94 -12.72
C ASP A 128 -4.15 -4.26 -11.23
N PHE A 129 -3.18 -3.91 -10.38
CA PHE A 129 -3.26 -4.07 -8.93
C PHE A 129 -4.30 -3.13 -8.31
N PHE A 130 -4.31 -1.86 -8.70
CA PHE A 130 -5.29 -0.89 -8.21
C PHE A 130 -6.71 -1.16 -8.70
N GLU A 131 -6.89 -1.60 -9.95
CA GLU A 131 -8.18 -2.06 -10.45
C GLU A 131 -8.67 -3.27 -9.65
N LYS A 132 -7.78 -4.21 -9.31
CA LYS A 132 -8.13 -5.34 -8.43
C LYS A 132 -8.55 -4.84 -7.05
N ALA A 133 -7.85 -3.87 -6.47
CA ALA A 133 -8.26 -3.23 -5.21
C ALA A 133 -9.69 -2.64 -5.33
N CYS A 134 -9.95 -1.88 -6.40
CA CYS A 134 -11.27 -1.31 -6.68
C CYS A 134 -12.37 -2.35 -6.95
N ARG A 135 -12.03 -3.56 -7.43
CA ARG A 135 -12.97 -4.70 -7.54
C ARG A 135 -13.30 -5.31 -6.17
N ILE A 136 -12.35 -5.32 -5.23
CA ILE A 136 -12.53 -5.80 -3.86
C ILE A 136 -13.34 -4.77 -3.05
N GLN A 137 -12.93 -3.50 -3.11
CA GLN A 137 -13.58 -2.39 -2.44
C GLN A 137 -13.60 -1.18 -3.38
N LYS A 138 -14.79 -0.80 -3.86
CA LYS A 138 -14.94 0.29 -4.83
C LYS A 138 -14.32 1.59 -4.30
N GLY A 139 -13.48 2.21 -5.13
CA GLY A 139 -12.83 3.49 -4.83
C GLY A 139 -11.57 3.37 -3.98
N SER A 140 -11.20 2.20 -3.45
CA SER A 140 -10.09 2.04 -2.50
C SER A 140 -8.71 2.46 -3.03
N ALA A 141 -8.54 2.45 -4.35
CA ALA A 141 -7.31 2.86 -5.05
C ALA A 141 -7.58 3.91 -6.14
N ALA A 142 -8.72 4.61 -6.09
CA ALA A 142 -9.10 5.57 -7.12
C ALA A 142 -8.10 6.73 -7.22
N TYR A 143 -7.55 7.20 -6.10
CA TYR A 143 -6.53 8.24 -6.14
C TYR A 143 -5.25 7.77 -6.84
N ASN A 144 -4.79 6.54 -6.55
CA ASN A 144 -3.61 5.97 -7.23
C ASN A 144 -3.84 5.78 -8.74
N LEU A 145 -5.06 5.39 -9.15
CA LEU A 145 -5.43 5.33 -10.57
C LEU A 145 -5.39 6.73 -11.21
N ALA A 146 -5.83 7.77 -10.49
CA ALA A 146 -5.69 9.15 -10.96
C ALA A 146 -4.23 9.58 -11.14
N CYS A 147 -3.33 9.20 -10.22
CA CYS A 147 -1.88 9.43 -10.34
C CYS A 147 -1.33 8.78 -11.63
N ILE A 148 -1.66 7.50 -11.88
CA ILE A 148 -1.24 6.80 -13.10
C ILE A 148 -1.76 7.50 -14.37
N SER A 149 -3.02 7.93 -14.37
CA SER A 149 -3.60 8.66 -15.50
C SER A 149 -2.89 10.00 -15.75
N ALA A 150 -2.58 10.75 -14.69
CA ALA A 150 -1.82 12.01 -14.79
C ALA A 150 -0.40 11.79 -15.33
N LEU A 151 0.30 10.77 -14.85
CA LEU A 151 1.64 10.39 -15.34
C LEU A 151 1.64 10.00 -16.83
N ARG A 152 0.53 9.46 -17.34
CA ARG A 152 0.35 9.11 -18.76
C ARG A 152 -0.22 10.24 -19.61
N GLY A 153 -0.58 11.38 -19.01
CA GLY A 153 -1.22 12.50 -19.71
C GLY A 153 -2.68 12.27 -20.08
N ASP A 154 -3.35 11.29 -19.49
CA ASP A 154 -4.79 11.06 -19.66
C ASP A 154 -5.58 11.91 -18.65
N GLU A 155 -5.78 13.18 -19.00
CA GLU A 155 -6.50 14.13 -18.15
C GLU A 155 -7.94 13.71 -17.85
N GLN A 156 -8.63 13.11 -18.83
CA GLN A 156 -10.03 12.71 -18.68
C GLN A 156 -10.16 11.58 -17.66
N ALA A 157 -9.31 10.55 -17.76
CA ALA A 157 -9.28 9.47 -16.78
C ALA A 157 -8.85 9.98 -15.39
N CYS A 158 -7.84 10.85 -15.33
CA CYS A 158 -7.38 11.45 -14.08
C CYS A 158 -8.52 12.18 -13.35
N GLN A 159 -9.26 13.03 -14.05
CA GLN A 159 -10.40 13.76 -13.50
C GLN A 159 -11.50 12.80 -12.98
N GLN A 160 -11.82 11.76 -13.75
CA GLN A 160 -12.82 10.76 -13.35
C GLN A 160 -12.41 10.02 -12.07
N PHE A 161 -11.14 9.63 -11.97
CA PHE A 161 -10.61 8.92 -10.81
C PHE A 161 -10.47 9.82 -9.59
N LEU A 162 -10.12 11.10 -9.74
CA LEU A 162 -10.15 12.08 -8.64
C LEU A 162 -11.56 12.27 -8.09
N GLN A 163 -12.56 12.36 -8.98
CA GLN A 163 -13.96 12.44 -8.56
C GLN A 163 -14.39 11.15 -7.85
N GLN A 164 -14.01 9.97 -8.35
CA GLN A 164 -14.29 8.70 -7.68
C GLN A 164 -13.60 8.63 -6.31
N ALA A 165 -12.35 9.06 -6.19
CA ALA A 165 -11.64 9.07 -4.91
C ALA A 165 -12.34 9.98 -3.89
N LYS A 166 -12.85 11.13 -4.34
CA LYS A 166 -13.69 12.02 -3.53
C LYS A 166 -15.00 11.34 -3.11
N ASP A 167 -15.73 10.74 -4.05
CA ASP A 167 -17.04 10.12 -3.81
C ASP A 167 -16.98 8.93 -2.84
N PHE A 168 -15.86 8.20 -2.84
CA PHE A 168 -15.64 7.02 -1.99
C PHE A 168 -14.74 7.31 -0.76
N GLY A 169 -14.36 8.57 -0.53
CA GLY A 169 -13.60 8.97 0.65
C GLY A 169 -12.14 8.47 0.68
N SER A 170 -11.57 8.11 -0.47
CA SER A 170 -10.17 7.68 -0.61
C SER A 170 -9.23 8.83 -1.01
N LEU A 171 -9.74 10.06 -1.02
CA LEU A 171 -8.96 11.23 -1.42
C LEU A 171 -7.99 11.64 -0.28
N PRO A 172 -6.69 11.87 -0.58
CA PRO A 172 -5.79 12.51 0.37
C PRO A 172 -6.27 13.91 0.75
N ASP A 173 -5.65 14.51 1.77
CA ASP A 173 -5.91 15.93 2.00
C ASP A 173 -5.34 16.78 0.86
N GLN A 174 -5.83 18.02 0.79
CA GLN A 174 -5.47 18.94 -0.28
C GLN A 174 -3.96 19.23 -0.35
N ALA A 175 -3.27 19.31 0.80
CA ALA A 175 -1.85 19.62 0.81
C ALA A 175 -1.05 18.48 0.18
N ASN A 176 -1.42 17.24 0.50
CA ASN A 176 -0.81 16.05 -0.08
C ASN A 176 -1.05 15.97 -1.59
N ILE A 177 -2.28 16.22 -2.07
CA ILE A 177 -2.58 16.22 -3.51
C ILE A 177 -1.74 17.27 -4.26
N LEU A 178 -1.59 18.47 -3.69
CA LEU A 178 -0.83 19.55 -4.32
C LEU A 178 0.69 19.32 -4.31
N GLN A 179 1.20 18.53 -3.38
CA GLN A 179 2.62 18.16 -3.28
C GLN A 179 2.95 16.89 -4.07
N ASP A 180 1.96 16.07 -4.42
CA ASP A 180 2.15 14.83 -5.17
C ASP A 180 2.73 15.11 -6.56
N GLU A 181 3.94 14.62 -6.81
CA GLU A 181 4.67 14.78 -8.06
C GLU A 181 3.96 14.09 -9.23
N ASP A 182 3.17 13.04 -8.97
CA ASP A 182 2.44 12.33 -10.04
C ASP A 182 1.36 13.21 -10.67
N MET A 183 0.91 14.23 -9.94
CA MET A 183 -0.10 15.17 -10.39
C MET A 183 0.50 16.37 -11.13
N ASP A 184 1.82 16.50 -11.26
CA ASP A 184 2.47 17.68 -11.83
C ASP A 184 1.97 18.03 -13.23
N ASN A 185 1.69 17.02 -14.06
CA ASN A 185 1.17 17.20 -15.41
C ASN A 185 -0.22 17.85 -15.47
N VAL A 186 -1.01 17.74 -14.39
CA VAL A 186 -2.41 18.22 -14.35
C VAL A 186 -2.61 19.43 -13.43
N LYS A 187 -1.63 19.77 -12.57
CA LYS A 187 -1.76 20.85 -11.55
C LYS A 187 -2.14 22.22 -12.11
N GLN A 188 -1.78 22.51 -13.37
CA GLN A 188 -2.09 23.79 -14.03
C GLN A 188 -3.36 23.74 -14.89
N ALA A 189 -3.98 22.57 -15.04
CA ALA A 189 -5.20 22.44 -15.82
C ALA A 189 -6.37 23.15 -15.11
N PRO A 190 -7.21 23.92 -15.84
CA PRO A 190 -8.33 24.63 -15.23
C PRO A 190 -9.25 23.73 -14.42
N TRP A 191 -9.54 22.51 -14.92
CA TRP A 191 -10.38 21.54 -14.24
C TRP A 191 -9.80 21.06 -12.91
N PHE A 192 -8.46 20.96 -12.81
CA PHE A 192 -7.80 20.51 -11.59
C PHE A 192 -7.82 21.62 -10.54
N ILE A 193 -7.56 22.86 -10.95
CA ILE A 193 -7.66 24.04 -10.08
C ILE A 193 -9.10 24.14 -9.53
N GLU A 194 -10.11 24.03 -10.39
CA GLU A 194 -11.52 24.02 -9.99
C GLU A 194 -11.85 22.86 -9.02
N PHE A 195 -11.33 21.66 -9.28
CA PHE A 195 -11.51 20.51 -8.39
C PHE A 195 -10.95 20.79 -6.99
N ILE A 196 -9.72 21.29 -6.91
CA ILE A 196 -9.03 21.62 -5.66
C ILE A 196 -9.75 22.76 -4.92
N GLU A 197 -10.24 23.79 -5.61
CA GLU A 197 -11.03 24.87 -5.02
C GLU A 197 -12.36 24.35 -4.45
N ALA A 198 -13.03 23.43 -5.17
CA ALA A 198 -14.27 22.82 -4.71
C ALA A 198 -14.10 22.00 -3.42
N LEU A 199 -12.91 21.45 -3.16
CA LEU A 199 -12.59 20.79 -1.88
C LEU A 199 -12.53 21.78 -0.71
N LYS A 200 -12.06 23.01 -0.93
CA LYS A 200 -11.98 24.06 0.12
C LYS A 200 -13.35 24.53 0.60
N ALA A 201 -14.32 24.52 -0.31
CA ALA A 201 -15.67 25.02 -0.05
C ALA A 201 -16.54 24.05 0.77
N GLN A 202 -16.08 22.82 1.01
CA GLN A 202 -16.78 21.85 1.82
C GLN A 202 -16.17 21.82 3.23
N PRO A 203 -16.97 21.96 4.31
CA PRO A 203 -16.44 21.76 5.65
C PRO A 203 -15.82 20.37 5.74
N GLU A 204 -14.63 20.25 6.33
CA GLU A 204 -13.92 18.99 6.51
C GLU A 204 -14.93 17.91 6.94
N GLN A 205 -15.25 16.99 6.03
CA GLN A 205 -15.97 15.80 6.43
C GLN A 205 -15.06 15.11 7.43
N LYS A 206 -15.53 14.98 8.68
CA LYS A 206 -14.92 14.06 9.63
C LYS A 206 -14.76 12.75 8.90
N ARG A 207 -13.52 12.40 8.53
CA ARG A 207 -13.18 11.10 7.96
C ARG A 207 -13.68 10.09 8.98
N GLU A 208 -14.85 9.48 8.73
CA GLU A 208 -15.18 8.25 9.40
C GLU A 208 -14.09 7.30 8.97
N LYS A 209 -13.23 6.92 9.92
CA LYS A 209 -12.20 5.92 9.69
C LYS A 209 -12.88 4.79 8.93
N LEU A 210 -12.37 4.45 7.75
CA LEU A 210 -12.76 3.24 7.05
C LEU A 210 -12.79 2.15 8.12
N VAL A 211 -13.98 1.67 8.45
CA VAL A 211 -14.13 0.57 9.36
C VAL A 211 -13.43 -0.56 8.62
N ASP A 212 -12.32 -1.04 9.18
CA ASP A 212 -11.72 -2.31 8.77
C ASP A 212 -12.90 -3.26 8.60
N ALA A 213 -13.24 -3.60 7.36
CA ALA A 213 -14.30 -4.56 7.13
C ALA A 213 -13.82 -5.79 7.87
N GLU A 214 -14.47 -6.09 9.00
CA GLU A 214 -14.22 -7.30 9.75
C GLU A 214 -14.29 -8.42 8.73
N ILE A 215 -13.11 -8.95 8.38
CA ILE A 215 -13.00 -10.17 7.61
C ILE A 215 -13.64 -11.19 8.53
N ASN A 216 -14.89 -11.54 8.24
CA ASN A 216 -15.68 -12.53 8.98
C ASN A 216 -14.92 -13.85 8.93
N GLY A 217 -14.11 -14.05 9.95
CA GLY A 217 -13.11 -15.09 10.01
C GLY A 217 -12.19 -14.90 11.21
N GLU A 218 -12.72 -14.65 12.42
CA GLU A 218 -12.23 -15.25 13.67
C GLU A 218 -13.15 -14.90 14.87
N PRO A 219 -13.29 -15.79 15.87
CA PRO A 219 -14.07 -15.50 17.07
C PRO A 219 -13.45 -14.32 17.84
N SER A 220 -14.33 -13.38 18.20
CA SER A 220 -14.07 -12.08 18.80
C SER A 220 -12.88 -11.98 19.75
N PHE A 221 -11.90 -11.13 19.44
CA PHE A 221 -11.03 -10.54 20.46
C PHE A 221 -10.72 -9.06 20.18
N LYS A 222 -10.89 -8.24 21.21
CA LYS A 222 -10.77 -6.78 21.20
C LYS A 222 -9.33 -6.36 20.89
N LEU A 223 -9.08 -5.88 19.68
CA LEU A 223 -7.86 -5.15 19.33
C LEU A 223 -7.90 -3.75 19.97
N LYS A 224 -6.90 -3.44 20.80
CA LYS A 224 -6.63 -2.04 21.17
C LYS A 224 -6.09 -1.33 19.93
N LYS A 225 -6.82 -0.31 19.47
CA LYS A 225 -6.40 0.63 18.43
C LYS A 225 -5.10 1.32 18.84
N THR A 226 -4.02 1.06 18.12
CA THR A 226 -2.88 1.98 17.99
C THR A 226 -2.23 1.74 16.63
N GLU A 227 -2.62 2.54 15.64
CA GLU A 227 -1.78 3.24 14.66
C GLU A 227 -2.71 3.74 13.54
N ASP A 228 -2.69 5.05 13.29
CA ASP A 228 -3.39 5.65 12.17
C ASP A 228 -2.64 5.26 10.90
N PHE A 229 -3.26 4.43 10.06
CA PHE A 229 -2.81 4.19 8.69
C PHE A 229 -3.10 5.45 7.89
N ASP A 230 -2.14 6.37 7.85
CA ASP A 230 -2.12 7.43 6.87
C ASP A 230 -1.26 6.96 5.69
N TYR A 231 -1.93 6.61 4.60
CA TYR A 231 -1.29 6.16 3.36
C TYR A 231 -0.43 7.25 2.69
N TYR A 232 -0.55 8.50 3.16
CA TYR A 232 0.09 9.67 2.57
C TYR A 232 0.99 10.44 3.57
N SER A 233 1.47 9.77 4.62
CA SER A 233 2.51 10.27 5.54
C SER A 233 3.88 9.65 5.30
#